data_AF-A0AAV3XQE3-F1
#
_entry.id   AF-A0AAV3XQE3-F1
#
_cell.length_a   1.000
_cell.length_b   1.000
_cell.length_c   1.000
_cell.angle_alpha   90.00
_cell.angle_beta   90.00
_cell.angle_gamma   90.00
#
_symmetry.space_group_name_H-M   'P 1'
#
loop_
_entity.id
_entity.type
_entity.pdbx_description
1 polymer ?
#
loop_
_entity_poly.entity_id
_entity_poly.type
_entity_poly.pdbx_seq_one_letter_code
_entity_poly.pdbx_strand_id
1 'polypeptide(L)'
;MSWFINWFDWFAKNTSEGEHKITAEDVARIVREFNKCLPRIHGIPEVLEEITFEEAISYFQSDRPGNANVKKGAIICQDHPEGQFLAQVFLDRQNNLICRPNGIPYGCQMVAKKLDKKLSDILEDRELIAFELKPRKSGGYEFPFPQDIVLEFGEWVRNVVQIPQVIPIITYEETIKYFITDRPKDTRIRKGAILRQPHPQGYHLAQVFLDKNNQIVLSPNGVPYGRQLVARELDEELLDIFGNKKLIIVE
;
A
#
# COMPACT_ATOMS: atom_id res chain seq x y z
N MET A 1 22.71 9.03 11.69
CA MET A 1 22.51 10.50 11.51
C MET A 1 21.04 10.73 11.22
N SER A 2 20.36 11.42 12.13
CA SER A 2 18.90 11.56 12.21
C SER A 2 18.30 12.19 10.95
N TRP A 3 17.43 11.45 10.26
CA TRP A 3 16.56 11.93 9.17
C TRP A 3 15.10 12.07 9.64
N PHE A 4 14.87 12.29 10.93
CA PHE A 4 13.53 12.60 11.46
C PHE A 4 13.16 14.03 11.10
N ILE A 5 12.55 14.18 9.93
CA ILE A 5 11.82 15.38 9.54
C ILE A 5 10.66 15.53 10.53
N ASN A 6 10.58 16.68 11.20
CA ASN A 6 9.51 17.03 12.13
C ASN A 6 8.17 17.18 11.36
N TRP A 7 7.51 16.05 11.11
CA TRP A 7 6.24 15.97 10.40
C TRP A 7 5.13 16.72 11.13
N PHE A 8 5.23 16.85 12.46
CA PHE A 8 4.27 17.58 13.29
C PHE A 8 4.26 19.08 12.98
N ASP A 9 5.45 19.70 12.91
CA ASP A 9 5.58 21.11 12.53
C ASP A 9 5.04 21.38 11.12
N TRP A 10 5.13 20.38 10.23
CA TRP A 10 4.65 20.50 8.86
C TRP A 10 3.13 20.31 8.74
N PHE A 11 2.57 19.33 9.45
CA PHE A 11 1.12 19.16 9.64
C PHE A 11 0.49 20.44 10.21
N ALA A 12 1.16 21.07 11.18
CA ALA A 12 0.70 22.30 11.80
C ALA A 12 0.91 23.56 10.93
N LYS A 13 1.96 23.61 10.08
CA LYS A 13 2.29 24.80 9.26
C LYS A 13 1.51 24.94 7.96
N ASN A 14 1.04 23.86 7.35
CA ASN A 14 0.52 23.90 5.97
C ASN A 14 -0.98 24.26 5.83
N THR A 15 -1.55 24.99 6.80
CA THR A 15 -2.87 25.61 6.67
C THR A 15 -2.89 26.94 5.88
N SER A 16 -1.92 27.24 5.01
CA SER A 16 -1.96 28.40 4.09
C SER A 16 -0.88 28.20 3.02
N GLU A 17 -0.99 28.50 1.72
CA GLU A 17 -1.86 29.37 0.93
C GLU A 17 -2.05 28.69 -0.45
N GLY A 18 -3.25 28.73 -1.03
CA GLY A 18 -3.47 28.44 -2.46
C GLY A 18 -4.30 27.19 -2.83
N GLU A 19 -4.52 26.24 -1.91
CA GLU A 19 -5.38 25.06 -2.16
C GLU A 19 -6.63 25.07 -1.25
N HIS A 20 -7.74 24.48 -1.73
CA HIS A 20 -9.02 24.47 -1.01
C HIS A 20 -8.86 23.75 0.33
N LYS A 21 -8.89 24.49 1.45
CA LYS A 21 -8.88 23.90 2.80
C LYS A 21 -10.07 22.96 2.93
N ILE A 22 -9.86 21.82 3.60
CA ILE A 22 -10.97 20.91 3.90
C ILE A 22 -11.93 21.62 4.85
N THR A 23 -13.16 21.77 4.38
CA THR A 23 -14.29 22.31 5.16
C THR A 23 -15.06 21.18 5.85
N ALA A 24 -15.94 21.51 6.80
CA ALA A 24 -16.84 20.52 7.40
C ALA A 24 -17.76 19.84 6.37
N GLU A 25 -18.18 20.57 5.33
CA GLU A 25 -18.94 20.01 4.20
C GLU A 25 -18.11 19.03 3.38
N ASP A 26 -16.82 19.31 3.18
CA ASP A 26 -15.90 18.38 2.54
C ASP A 26 -15.73 17.11 3.36
N VAL A 27 -15.56 17.21 4.69
CA VAL A 27 -15.48 16.06 5.59
C VAL A 27 -16.72 15.17 5.44
N ALA A 28 -17.91 15.74 5.61
CA ALA A 28 -19.16 15.00 5.51
C ALA A 28 -19.34 14.36 4.13
N ARG A 29 -18.94 15.06 3.05
CA ARG A 29 -18.97 14.52 1.69
C ARG A 29 -17.99 13.36 1.53
N ILE A 30 -16.73 13.53 1.92
CA ILE A 30 -15.67 12.51 1.76
C ILE A 30 -16.04 11.24 2.52
N VAL A 31 -16.44 11.36 3.79
CA VAL A 31 -16.86 10.24 4.63
C VAL A 31 -18.07 9.52 4.00
N ARG A 32 -19.07 10.27 3.54
CA ARG A 32 -20.25 9.69 2.86
C ARG A 32 -19.88 8.95 1.59
N GLU A 33 -19.06 9.54 0.72
CA GLU A 33 -18.65 8.88 -0.53
C GLU A 33 -17.78 7.65 -0.25
N PHE A 34 -16.90 7.70 0.74
CA PHE A 34 -16.13 6.54 1.19
C PHE A 34 -17.05 5.42 1.70
N ASN A 35 -18.04 5.74 2.54
CA ASN A 35 -18.98 4.77 3.08
C ASN A 35 -19.85 4.10 1.99
N LYS A 36 -20.16 4.80 0.88
CA LYS A 36 -20.81 4.17 -0.29
C LYS A 36 -19.93 3.14 -0.97
N CYS A 37 -18.60 3.28 -0.86
CA CYS A 37 -17.64 2.34 -1.42
C CYS A 37 -17.41 1.12 -0.52
N LEU A 38 -17.61 1.22 0.81
CA LEU A 38 -17.37 0.14 1.77
C LEU A 38 -17.95 -1.23 1.37
N PRO A 39 -19.22 -1.36 0.92
CA PRO A 39 -19.77 -2.67 0.53
C PRO A 39 -19.09 -3.29 -0.68
N ARG A 40 -18.38 -2.48 -1.48
CA ARG A 40 -17.65 -2.88 -2.69
C ARG A 40 -16.17 -3.14 -2.40
N ILE A 41 -15.70 -2.78 -1.21
CA ILE A 41 -14.35 -3.09 -0.73
C ILE A 41 -14.40 -4.51 -0.15
N HIS A 42 -14.01 -5.50 -0.95
CA HIS A 42 -13.95 -6.89 -0.50
C HIS A 42 -12.68 -7.13 0.34
N GLY A 43 -12.83 -7.22 1.66
CA GLY A 43 -11.75 -7.58 2.58
C GLY A 43 -12.13 -7.31 4.03
N ILE A 44 -11.77 -8.22 4.94
CA ILE A 44 -11.84 -7.98 6.39
C ILE A 44 -10.78 -6.92 6.70
N PRO A 45 -11.13 -5.79 7.35
CA PRO A 45 -10.15 -4.80 7.77
C PRO A 45 -9.06 -5.44 8.62
N GLU A 46 -7.81 -5.08 8.35
CA GLU A 46 -6.66 -5.59 9.11
C GLU A 46 -6.75 -5.15 10.57
N VAL A 47 -6.74 -6.07 11.54
CA VAL A 47 -6.80 -5.73 12.96
C VAL A 47 -5.39 -5.60 13.55
N LEU A 48 -5.04 -4.40 13.96
CA LEU A 48 -3.77 -4.01 14.59
C LEU A 48 -3.94 -3.88 16.11
N GLU A 49 -2.97 -4.37 16.88
CA GLU A 49 -2.93 -4.14 18.33
C GLU A 49 -2.70 -2.65 18.65
N GLU A 50 -1.83 -2.01 17.88
CA GLU A 50 -1.55 -0.58 17.96
C GLU A 50 -1.08 -0.07 16.60
N ILE A 51 -1.41 1.18 16.27
CA ILE A 51 -0.81 1.91 15.15
C ILE A 51 -0.23 3.23 15.64
N THR A 52 1.00 3.50 15.21
CA THR A 52 1.68 4.77 15.51
C THR A 52 1.39 5.81 14.44
N PHE A 53 1.53 7.09 14.81
CA PHE A 53 1.44 8.19 13.86
C PHE A 53 2.44 7.99 12.71
N GLU A 54 3.68 7.60 13.01
CA GLU A 54 4.72 7.40 12.00
C GLU A 54 4.36 6.30 11.00
N GLU A 55 3.80 5.18 11.46
CA GLU A 55 3.30 4.10 10.59
C GLU A 55 2.16 4.58 9.71
N ALA A 56 1.15 5.22 10.31
CA ALA A 56 0.02 5.77 9.58
C ALA A 56 0.47 6.75 8.49
N ILE A 57 1.46 7.58 8.76
CA ILE A 57 2.00 8.53 7.79
C ILE A 57 2.89 7.86 6.73
N SER A 58 3.66 6.83 7.11
CA SER A 58 4.57 6.14 6.19
C SER A 58 3.85 5.54 4.99
N TYR A 59 2.62 5.04 5.20
CA TYR A 59 1.74 4.51 4.15
C TYR A 59 1.57 5.49 2.98
N PHE A 60 1.33 6.77 3.26
CA PHE A 60 1.11 7.77 2.21
C PHE A 60 2.37 8.10 1.38
N GLN A 61 3.54 7.64 1.82
CA GLN A 61 4.78 7.76 1.08
C GLN A 61 5.06 6.52 0.23
N SER A 62 4.86 5.33 0.80
CA SER A 62 5.09 4.04 0.13
C SER A 62 4.05 3.77 -0.95
N ASP A 63 2.78 4.00 -0.63
CA ASP A 63 1.62 3.52 -1.40
C ASP A 63 0.91 4.63 -2.18
N ARG A 64 1.54 5.81 -2.28
CA ARG A 64 1.00 6.92 -3.08
C ARG A 64 0.79 6.50 -4.54
N PRO A 65 -0.44 6.69 -5.09
CA PRO A 65 -0.70 6.41 -6.49
C PRO A 65 0.21 7.26 -7.40
N GLY A 66 0.63 6.72 -8.54
CA GLY A 66 1.38 7.45 -9.57
C GLY A 66 0.57 8.55 -10.27
N ASN A 67 -0.68 8.77 -9.86
CA ASN A 67 -1.57 9.76 -10.44
C ASN A 67 -1.15 11.18 -10.04
N ALA A 68 -0.87 12.03 -11.05
CA ALA A 68 -0.46 13.42 -10.87
C ALA A 68 -1.49 14.28 -10.11
N ASN A 69 -2.75 13.85 -10.07
CA ASN A 69 -3.85 14.53 -9.38
C ASN A 69 -3.83 14.29 -7.87
N VAL A 70 -3.09 13.31 -7.35
CA VAL A 70 -2.97 13.08 -5.90
C VAL A 70 -2.24 14.27 -5.27
N LYS A 71 -2.94 15.05 -4.44
CA LYS A 71 -2.35 16.18 -3.70
C LYS A 71 -2.32 15.97 -2.20
N LYS A 72 -3.37 15.37 -1.65
CA LYS A 72 -3.53 15.21 -0.20
C LYS A 72 -3.68 13.75 0.19
N GLY A 73 -3.24 13.43 1.40
CA GLY A 73 -3.59 12.21 2.12
C GLY A 73 -4.65 12.55 3.16
N ALA A 74 -5.57 11.63 3.41
CA ALA A 74 -6.55 11.76 4.48
C ALA A 74 -6.70 10.44 5.23
N ILE A 75 -6.92 10.55 6.54
CA ILE A 75 -7.26 9.43 7.42
C ILE A 75 -8.68 9.69 7.88
N ILE A 76 -9.60 8.79 7.51
CA ILE A 76 -10.96 8.71 8.03
C ILE A 76 -10.92 7.83 9.27
N CYS A 77 -11.51 8.29 10.37
CA CYS A 77 -11.61 7.55 11.62
C CYS A 77 -13.08 7.31 11.97
N GLN A 78 -13.42 6.06 12.31
CA GLN A 78 -14.76 5.65 12.71
C GLN A 78 -14.68 4.64 13.87
N ASP A 79 -15.71 4.59 14.70
CA ASP A 79 -15.80 3.59 15.76
C ASP A 79 -15.97 2.17 15.20
N HIS A 80 -15.30 1.21 15.84
CA HIS A 80 -15.39 -0.21 15.50
C HIS A 80 -15.49 -1.06 16.78
N PRO A 81 -16.23 -2.19 16.79
CA PRO A 81 -16.35 -3.04 17.99
C PRO A 81 -15.01 -3.51 18.58
N GLU A 82 -13.98 -3.61 17.74
CA GLU A 82 -12.63 -4.04 18.11
C GLU A 82 -11.65 -2.87 18.32
N GLY A 83 -12.08 -1.60 18.22
CA GLY A 83 -11.20 -0.45 18.35
C GLY A 83 -11.63 0.73 17.48
N GLN A 84 -10.69 1.34 16.76
CA GLN A 84 -10.99 2.38 15.77
C GLN A 84 -10.72 1.86 14.35
N PHE A 85 -11.72 2.00 13.49
CA PHE A 85 -11.57 1.80 12.06
C PHE A 85 -10.86 3.03 11.46
N LEU A 86 -9.76 2.77 10.75
CA LEU A 86 -9.00 3.79 10.03
C LEU A 86 -9.02 3.48 8.55
N ALA A 87 -9.42 4.47 7.76
CA ALA A 87 -9.32 4.43 6.30
C ALA A 87 -8.35 5.50 5.82
N GLN A 88 -7.28 5.07 5.17
CA GLN A 88 -6.25 5.96 4.63
C GLN A 88 -6.50 6.14 3.15
N VAL A 89 -6.84 7.35 2.71
CA VAL A 89 -7.30 7.65 1.34
C VAL A 89 -6.56 8.84 0.73
N PHE A 90 -6.58 8.92 -0.61
CA PHE A 90 -5.94 10.01 -1.35
C PHE A 90 -6.96 10.97 -1.94
N LEU A 91 -6.67 12.28 -1.91
CA LEU A 91 -7.54 13.32 -2.43
C LEU A 91 -6.87 14.16 -3.53
N ASP A 92 -7.68 14.69 -4.45
CA ASP A 92 -7.28 15.70 -5.43
C ASP A 92 -7.23 17.12 -4.82
N ARG A 93 -6.95 18.12 -5.67
CA ARG A 93 -6.94 19.55 -5.30
C ARG A 93 -8.30 20.06 -4.81
N GLN A 94 -9.38 19.42 -5.23
CA GLN A 94 -10.77 19.77 -4.94
C GLN A 94 -11.34 18.94 -3.78
N ASN A 95 -10.49 18.21 -3.04
CA ASN A 95 -10.90 17.34 -1.92
C ASN A 95 -11.85 16.20 -2.36
N ASN A 96 -11.72 15.71 -3.59
CA ASN A 96 -12.42 14.50 -4.04
C ASN A 96 -11.54 13.26 -3.82
N LEU A 97 -12.18 12.14 -3.48
CA LEU A 97 -11.51 10.83 -3.43
C LEU A 97 -10.92 10.48 -4.80
N ILE A 98 -9.63 10.15 -4.81
CA ILE A 98 -9.00 9.58 -6.00
C ILE A 98 -9.41 8.12 -6.08
N CYS A 99 -10.25 7.79 -7.07
CA CYS A 99 -10.73 6.42 -7.29
C CYS A 99 -9.95 5.71 -8.40
N ARG A 100 -9.86 4.39 -8.26
CA ARG A 100 -9.45 3.46 -9.32
C ARG A 100 -10.53 3.44 -10.43
N PRO A 101 -10.24 2.91 -11.63
CA PRO A 101 -11.23 2.79 -12.71
C PRO A 101 -12.48 1.99 -12.33
N ASN A 102 -12.38 1.08 -11.37
CA ASN A 102 -13.52 0.33 -10.82
C ASN A 102 -14.39 1.15 -9.82
N GLY A 103 -14.04 2.40 -9.54
CA GLY A 103 -14.75 3.29 -8.64
C GLY A 103 -14.42 3.12 -7.16
N ILE A 104 -13.41 2.31 -6.81
CA ILE A 104 -12.95 2.13 -5.42
C ILE A 104 -11.84 3.15 -5.11
N PRO A 105 -11.90 3.91 -4.00
CA PRO A 105 -10.87 4.87 -3.62
C PRO A 105 -9.51 4.20 -3.44
N TYR A 106 -8.44 4.83 -3.95
CA TYR A 106 -7.08 4.44 -3.61
C TYR A 106 -6.86 4.65 -2.12
N GLY A 107 -6.22 3.68 -1.48
CA GLY A 107 -6.12 3.65 -0.03
C GLY A 107 -6.08 2.25 0.54
N CYS A 108 -6.00 2.19 1.87
CA CYS A 108 -6.13 0.99 2.68
C CYS A 108 -7.11 1.22 3.84
N GLN A 109 -7.54 0.13 4.46
CA GLN A 109 -8.42 0.15 5.62
C GLN A 109 -7.90 -0.83 6.68
N MET A 110 -8.04 -0.45 7.95
CA MET A 110 -7.59 -1.23 9.09
C MET A 110 -8.45 -0.92 10.31
N VAL A 111 -8.35 -1.74 11.34
CA VAL A 111 -8.92 -1.55 12.66
C VAL A 111 -7.77 -1.57 13.65
N ALA A 112 -7.54 -0.47 14.37
CA ALA A 112 -6.54 -0.39 15.41
C ALA A 112 -7.21 -0.49 16.79
N LYS A 113 -6.81 -1.48 17.60
CA LYS A 113 -7.28 -1.60 18.99
C LYS A 113 -6.83 -0.42 19.83
N LYS A 114 -5.64 0.14 19.51
CA LYS A 114 -5.07 1.32 20.15
C LYS A 114 -4.43 2.24 19.12
N LEU A 115 -4.56 3.53 19.36
CA LEU A 115 -3.77 4.55 18.68
C LEU A 115 -2.66 5.00 19.61
N ASP A 116 -1.48 5.29 19.07
CA ASP A 116 -0.48 5.99 19.85
C ASP A 116 -0.99 7.37 20.28
N LYS A 117 -0.37 7.94 21.31
CA LYS A 117 -0.81 9.21 21.88
C LYS A 117 -0.87 10.32 20.82
N LYS A 118 0.09 10.35 19.90
CA LYS A 118 0.21 11.40 18.90
C LYS A 118 -0.91 11.32 17.85
N LEU A 119 -1.24 10.14 17.37
CA LEU A 119 -2.34 9.94 16.43
C LEU A 119 -3.68 10.15 17.14
N SER A 120 -3.81 9.70 18.39
CA SER A 120 -5.00 9.97 19.22
C SER A 120 -5.23 11.47 19.45
N ASP A 121 -4.19 12.24 19.76
CA ASP A 121 -4.29 13.70 19.98
C ASP A 121 -4.65 14.46 18.69
N ILE A 122 -4.28 13.93 17.52
CA ILE A 122 -4.58 14.54 16.22
C ILE A 122 -5.99 14.18 15.75
N LEU A 123 -6.40 12.94 15.99
CA LEU A 123 -7.73 12.46 15.64
C LEU A 123 -8.78 12.99 16.61
N GLU A 124 -8.55 13.02 17.93
CA GLU A 124 -9.52 13.43 18.96
C GLU A 124 -10.96 13.03 18.57
N ASP A 125 -11.82 14.01 18.26
CA ASP A 125 -13.23 13.83 17.86
C ASP A 125 -13.46 14.01 16.35
N ARG A 126 -12.39 14.02 15.55
CA ARG A 126 -12.44 14.27 14.11
C ARG A 126 -12.66 12.97 13.36
N GLU A 127 -13.73 12.93 12.57
CA GLU A 127 -13.99 11.84 11.63
C GLU A 127 -12.97 11.78 10.49
N LEU A 128 -12.25 12.88 10.23
CA LEU A 128 -11.27 12.97 9.16
C LEU A 128 -10.16 13.95 9.50
N ILE A 129 -8.91 13.54 9.24
CA ILE A 129 -7.76 14.43 9.16
C ILE A 129 -7.17 14.35 7.76
N ALA A 130 -6.73 15.48 7.23
CA ALA A 130 -6.05 15.52 5.94
C ALA A 130 -4.83 16.42 5.98
N PHE A 131 -3.91 16.12 5.08
CA PHE A 131 -2.64 16.78 4.95
C PHE A 131 -2.19 16.76 3.52
N GLU A 132 -1.40 17.76 3.15
CA GLU A 132 -0.75 17.79 1.85
C GLU A 132 0.18 16.59 1.68
N LEU A 133 0.58 16.26 0.47
CA LEU A 133 1.62 15.26 0.20
C LEU A 133 2.79 15.93 -0.48
N LYS A 134 4.00 15.74 0.04
CA LYS A 134 5.22 16.30 -0.55
C LYS A 134 5.37 15.86 -2.01
N PRO A 135 5.87 16.71 -2.92
CA PRO A 135 6.19 16.28 -4.28
C PRO A 135 7.15 15.09 -4.24
N ARG A 136 6.94 14.08 -5.11
CA ARG A 136 7.92 13.00 -5.26
C ARG A 136 9.26 13.61 -5.67
N LYS A 137 10.29 13.42 -4.86
CA LYS A 137 11.67 13.65 -5.32
C LYS A 137 11.99 12.54 -6.30
N SER A 138 12.30 12.89 -7.55
CA SER A 138 12.85 11.97 -8.55
C SER A 138 14.28 11.59 -8.12
N GLY A 139 14.40 10.71 -7.12
CA GLY A 139 15.65 10.09 -6.75
C GLY A 139 15.87 8.87 -7.64
N GLY A 140 16.63 9.05 -8.72
CA GLY A 140 17.09 7.95 -9.56
C GLY A 140 18.01 7.05 -8.74
N TYR A 141 17.64 5.78 -8.63
CA TYR A 141 18.55 4.72 -8.20
C TYR A 141 18.77 3.82 -9.43
N GLU A 142 19.99 3.80 -9.94
CA GLU A 142 20.40 2.87 -10.99
C GLU A 142 20.42 1.44 -10.43
N PHE A 143 19.58 0.58 -11.00
CA PHE A 143 19.59 -0.87 -10.75
C PHE A 143 20.15 -1.62 -11.97
N PRO A 144 20.87 -2.74 -11.77
CA PRO A 144 21.51 -3.51 -12.84
C PRO A 144 20.56 -4.52 -13.53
N PHE A 145 19.26 -4.23 -13.59
CA PHE A 145 18.27 -4.99 -14.35
C PHE A 145 17.50 -4.03 -15.26
N PRO A 146 16.89 -4.49 -16.37
CA PRO A 146 16.09 -3.61 -17.23
C PRO A 146 15.08 -2.85 -16.36
N GLN A 147 15.23 -1.52 -16.25
CA GLN A 147 14.50 -0.66 -15.32
C GLN A 147 12.98 -0.83 -15.47
N ASP A 148 12.57 -1.14 -16.68
CA ASP A 148 11.23 -1.41 -17.16
C ASP A 148 10.54 -2.49 -16.31
N ILE A 149 11.23 -3.58 -15.97
CA ILE A 149 10.64 -4.71 -15.23
C ILE A 149 10.37 -4.32 -13.77
N VAL A 150 11.33 -3.69 -13.09
CA VAL A 150 11.15 -3.30 -11.67
C VAL A 150 10.12 -2.18 -11.52
N LEU A 151 10.05 -1.27 -12.51
CA LEU A 151 9.06 -0.21 -12.55
C LEU A 151 7.66 -0.76 -12.83
N GLU A 152 7.49 -1.64 -13.82
CA GLU A 152 6.21 -2.31 -14.09
C GLU A 152 5.74 -3.16 -12.90
N PHE A 153 6.64 -3.91 -12.27
CA PHE A 153 6.36 -4.64 -11.05
C PHE A 153 5.98 -3.72 -9.89
N GLY A 154 6.73 -2.64 -9.67
CA GLY A 154 6.45 -1.69 -8.60
C GLY A 154 5.13 -0.94 -8.82
N GLU A 155 4.78 -0.63 -10.06
CA GLU A 155 3.48 -0.07 -10.40
C GLU A 155 2.34 -1.07 -10.27
N TRP A 156 2.56 -2.34 -10.62
CA TRP A 156 1.59 -3.40 -10.38
C TRP A 156 1.37 -3.64 -8.90
N VAL A 157 2.44 -3.72 -8.10
CA VAL A 157 2.35 -3.89 -6.64
C VAL A 157 1.47 -2.81 -6.01
N ARG A 158 1.57 -1.57 -6.49
CA ARG A 158 0.74 -0.44 -6.05
C ARG A 158 -0.72 -0.47 -6.53
N ASN A 159 -1.07 -1.30 -7.52
CA ASN A 159 -2.37 -1.30 -8.20
C ASN A 159 -3.21 -2.58 -7.96
N VAL A 160 -2.73 -3.55 -7.18
CA VAL A 160 -3.49 -4.78 -6.91
C VAL A 160 -4.56 -4.58 -5.83
N VAL A 161 -5.71 -5.19 -6.09
CA VAL A 161 -7.03 -4.98 -5.52
C VAL A 161 -7.26 -5.73 -4.20
N GLN A 162 -6.26 -6.41 -3.63
CA GLN A 162 -6.41 -7.19 -2.40
C GLN A 162 -5.40 -6.74 -1.34
N ILE A 163 -5.90 -6.48 -0.13
CA ILE A 163 -5.06 -6.34 1.07
C ILE A 163 -4.27 -7.64 1.18
N PRO A 164 -2.93 -7.60 1.18
CA PRO A 164 -2.14 -8.82 1.19
C PRO A 164 -2.45 -9.60 2.46
N GLN A 165 -2.62 -10.92 2.35
CA GLN A 165 -2.77 -11.77 3.52
C GLN A 165 -1.52 -11.60 4.42
N VAL A 166 -1.72 -11.21 5.67
CA VAL A 166 -0.64 -11.12 6.65
C VAL A 166 -0.42 -12.50 7.25
N ILE A 167 0.77 -13.07 7.05
CA ILE A 167 1.16 -14.36 7.61
C ILE A 167 2.36 -14.21 8.56
N PRO A 168 2.44 -15.01 9.65
CA PRO A 168 3.51 -14.86 10.64
C PRO A 168 4.90 -15.11 10.06
N ILE A 169 5.06 -16.20 9.33
CA ILE A 169 6.29 -16.56 8.63
C ILE A 169 5.92 -17.10 7.27
N ILE A 170 6.73 -16.78 6.26
CA ILE A 170 6.69 -17.48 4.99
C ILE A 170 7.99 -18.26 4.81
N THR A 171 7.84 -19.48 4.35
CA THR A 171 8.98 -20.36 4.08
C THR A 171 9.35 -20.38 2.61
N TYR A 172 10.60 -20.75 2.31
CA TYR A 172 11.03 -21.03 0.94
C TYR A 172 10.16 -22.13 0.32
N GLU A 173 9.88 -23.19 1.07
CA GLU A 173 9.02 -24.29 0.61
C GLU A 173 7.64 -23.80 0.17
N GLU A 174 6.95 -23.01 0.99
CA GLU A 174 5.63 -22.44 0.64
C GLU A 174 5.69 -21.50 -0.57
N THR A 175 6.79 -20.75 -0.68
CA THR A 175 7.04 -19.83 -1.78
C THR A 175 7.18 -20.59 -3.10
N ILE A 176 7.97 -21.67 -3.11
CA ILE A 176 8.17 -22.52 -4.28
C ILE A 176 6.91 -23.33 -4.61
N LYS A 177 6.26 -23.89 -3.59
CA LYS A 177 5.03 -24.67 -3.74
C LYS A 177 4.00 -23.90 -4.56
N TYR A 178 3.79 -22.62 -4.27
CA TYR A 178 2.90 -21.76 -5.05
C TYR A 178 3.21 -21.74 -6.56
N PHE A 179 4.48 -21.65 -6.97
CA PHE A 179 4.84 -21.65 -8.39
C PHE A 179 4.63 -23.01 -9.07
N ILE A 180 4.47 -24.08 -8.29
CA ILE A 180 4.25 -25.44 -8.80
C ILE A 180 2.75 -25.77 -8.79
N THR A 181 2.08 -25.60 -7.65
CA THR A 181 0.70 -26.03 -7.43
C THR A 181 -0.32 -25.06 -8.01
N ASP A 182 -0.05 -23.76 -7.91
CA ASP A 182 -0.99 -22.70 -8.29
C ASP A 182 -0.61 -22.07 -9.64
N ARG A 183 0.29 -22.71 -10.39
CA ARG A 183 0.70 -22.26 -11.72
C ARG A 183 -0.49 -22.21 -12.67
N PRO A 184 -0.81 -21.04 -13.25
CA PRO A 184 -1.86 -20.94 -14.25
C PRO A 184 -1.55 -21.80 -15.48
N LYS A 185 -2.60 -22.33 -16.12
CA LYS A 185 -2.51 -23.09 -17.38
C LYS A 185 -2.27 -22.18 -18.59
N ASP A 186 -1.36 -21.22 -18.46
CA ASP A 186 -0.97 -20.31 -19.53
C ASP A 186 0.40 -20.73 -20.09
N THR A 187 0.43 -21.07 -21.36
CA THR A 187 1.63 -21.62 -22.04
C THR A 187 2.74 -20.58 -22.23
N ARG A 188 2.45 -19.29 -22.01
CA ARG A 188 3.44 -18.22 -22.03
C ARG A 188 4.30 -18.22 -20.77
N ILE A 189 3.79 -18.74 -19.65
CA ILE A 189 4.50 -18.79 -18.38
C ILE A 189 5.70 -19.73 -18.49
N ARG A 190 6.89 -19.19 -18.20
CA ARG A 190 8.16 -19.93 -18.18
C ARG A 190 8.86 -19.91 -16.84
N LYS A 191 8.71 -18.83 -16.07
CA LYS A 191 9.44 -18.63 -14.81
C LYS A 191 8.51 -18.04 -13.74
N GLY A 192 8.92 -18.16 -12.49
CA GLY A 192 8.37 -17.42 -11.36
C GLY A 192 9.31 -16.28 -10.95
N ALA A 193 8.77 -15.25 -10.31
CA ALA A 193 9.56 -14.20 -9.71
C ALA A 193 8.98 -13.79 -8.35
N ILE A 194 9.86 -13.53 -7.39
CA ILE A 194 9.52 -13.10 -6.03
C ILE A 194 10.18 -11.75 -5.80
N LEU A 195 9.36 -10.72 -5.62
CA LEU A 195 9.79 -9.39 -5.24
C LEU A 195 9.55 -9.20 -3.74
N ARG A 196 10.57 -8.71 -3.03
CA ARG A 196 10.54 -8.34 -1.62
C ARG A 196 10.64 -6.83 -1.47
N GLN A 197 9.69 -6.25 -0.76
CA GLN A 197 9.68 -4.86 -0.36
C GLN A 197 9.53 -4.75 1.16
N PRO A 198 10.16 -3.75 1.80
CA PRO A 198 9.89 -3.46 3.20
C PRO A 198 8.41 -3.12 3.42
N HIS A 199 7.83 -3.62 4.50
CA HIS A 199 6.46 -3.33 4.92
C HIS A 199 6.45 -3.01 6.42
N PRO A 200 5.58 -2.13 6.94
CA PRO A 200 5.52 -1.83 8.38
C PRO A 200 5.42 -3.07 9.28
N GLN A 201 4.75 -4.11 8.78
CA GLN A 201 4.58 -5.38 9.51
C GLN A 201 5.59 -6.47 9.15
N GLY A 202 6.67 -6.15 8.42
CA GLY A 202 7.69 -7.12 7.98
C GLY A 202 8.05 -6.94 6.51
N TYR A 203 7.65 -7.89 5.68
CA TYR A 203 8.00 -7.95 4.27
C TYR A 203 6.77 -8.09 3.38
N HIS A 204 6.59 -7.16 2.46
CA HIS A 204 5.64 -7.32 1.37
C HIS A 204 6.28 -8.15 0.28
N LEU A 205 5.66 -9.28 -0.02
CA LEU A 205 6.10 -10.19 -1.05
C LEU A 205 5.11 -10.20 -2.20
N ALA A 206 5.63 -10.03 -3.40
CA ALA A 206 4.88 -10.17 -4.64
C ALA A 206 5.44 -11.35 -5.43
N GLN A 207 4.61 -12.37 -5.66
CA GLN A 207 4.97 -13.55 -6.42
C GLN A 207 4.23 -13.53 -7.76
N VAL A 208 4.95 -13.51 -8.88
CA VAL A 208 4.33 -13.46 -10.20
C VAL A 208 4.94 -14.44 -11.18
N PHE A 209 4.25 -14.64 -12.30
CA PHE A 209 4.71 -15.49 -13.39
C PHE A 209 5.25 -14.66 -14.56
N LEU A 210 6.39 -15.09 -15.10
CA LEU A 210 7.11 -14.45 -16.20
C LEU A 210 7.13 -15.32 -17.45
N ASP A 211 7.23 -14.67 -18.62
CA ASP A 211 7.43 -15.32 -19.90
C ASP A 211 8.92 -15.60 -20.21
N LYS A 212 9.21 -16.09 -21.43
CA LYS A 212 10.57 -16.38 -21.88
C LYS A 212 11.47 -15.14 -21.97
N ASN A 213 10.90 -13.94 -22.04
CA ASN A 213 11.58 -12.66 -22.14
C ASN A 213 11.65 -11.94 -20.78
N ASN A 214 11.35 -12.64 -19.69
CA ASN A 214 11.22 -12.10 -18.33
C ASN A 214 10.14 -11.01 -18.18
N GLN A 215 9.11 -11.03 -19.03
CA GLN A 215 7.98 -10.11 -18.95
C GLN A 215 6.85 -10.72 -18.11
N ILE A 216 6.11 -9.89 -17.38
CA ILE A 216 4.97 -10.35 -16.56
C ILE A 216 3.90 -10.93 -17.48
N VAL A 217 3.44 -12.14 -17.18
CA VAL A 217 2.32 -12.74 -17.91
C VAL A 217 1.01 -12.21 -17.35
N LEU A 218 0.24 -11.53 -18.21
CA LEU A 218 -1.09 -11.04 -17.89
C LEU A 218 -2.16 -12.07 -18.23
N SER A 219 -3.17 -12.20 -17.36
CA SER A 219 -4.43 -12.85 -17.67
C SER A 219 -5.17 -12.13 -18.80
N PRO A 220 -6.17 -12.77 -19.45
CA PRO A 220 -6.98 -12.13 -20.49
C PRO A 220 -7.64 -10.82 -20.06
N ASN A 221 -7.86 -10.62 -18.76
CA ASN A 221 -8.46 -9.42 -18.18
C ASN A 221 -7.42 -8.32 -17.89
N GLY A 222 -6.17 -8.47 -18.33
CA GLY A 222 -5.09 -7.51 -18.11
C GLY A 222 -4.48 -7.53 -16.71
N VAL A 223 -4.89 -8.48 -15.85
CA VAL A 223 -4.34 -8.64 -14.50
C VAL A 223 -3.17 -9.63 -14.54
N PRO A 224 -1.97 -9.28 -14.04
CA PRO A 224 -0.88 -10.22 -13.86
C PRO A 224 -1.27 -11.50 -13.14
N TYR A 225 -0.75 -12.63 -13.62
CA TYR A 225 -0.78 -13.85 -12.84
C TYR A 225 0.20 -13.76 -11.69
N GLY A 226 -0.32 -13.88 -10.47
CA GLY A 226 0.48 -13.75 -9.27
C GLY A 226 -0.37 -13.61 -8.02
N ARG A 227 0.31 -13.48 -6.89
CA ARG A 227 -0.27 -13.15 -5.59
C ARG A 227 0.60 -12.15 -4.86
N GLN A 228 0.02 -11.52 -3.85
CA GLN A 228 0.72 -10.66 -2.92
C GLN A 228 0.38 -11.09 -1.49
N LEU A 229 1.36 -11.00 -0.60
CA LEU A 229 1.20 -11.30 0.81
C LEU A 229 2.17 -10.47 1.65
N VAL A 230 1.85 -10.25 2.92
CA VAL A 230 2.77 -9.65 3.89
C VAL A 230 3.20 -10.74 4.84
N ALA A 231 4.50 -10.98 4.93
CA ALA A 231 5.07 -11.91 5.90
C ALA A 231 5.75 -11.12 7.01
N ARG A 232 5.45 -11.43 8.29
CA ARG A 232 6.16 -10.76 9.40
C ARG A 232 7.63 -11.13 9.41
N GLU A 233 7.91 -12.40 9.14
CA GLU A 233 9.25 -12.95 9.05
C GLU A 233 9.43 -13.79 7.78
N LEU A 234 10.66 -13.85 7.29
CA LEU A 234 11.10 -14.78 6.27
C LEU A 234 11.90 -15.87 6.97
N ASP A 235 11.78 -17.13 6.53
CA ASP A 235 12.68 -18.17 7.02
C ASP A 235 14.15 -17.91 6.62
N GLU A 236 15.06 -18.62 7.27
CA GLU A 236 16.50 -18.45 7.06
C GLU A 236 16.90 -18.71 5.61
N GLU A 237 16.26 -19.67 4.95
CA GLU A 237 16.52 -20.00 3.55
C GLU A 237 16.13 -18.85 2.61
N LEU A 238 14.93 -18.26 2.76
CA LEU A 238 14.57 -17.07 1.98
C LEU A 238 15.47 -15.88 2.28
N LEU A 239 15.86 -15.67 3.54
CA LEU A 239 16.77 -14.59 3.92
C LEU A 239 18.13 -14.74 3.22
N ASP A 240 18.68 -15.96 3.19
CA ASP A 240 19.96 -16.25 2.53
C ASP A 240 19.87 -16.06 1.02
N ILE A 241 18.82 -16.61 0.38
CA ILE A 241 18.62 -16.48 -1.07
C ILE A 241 18.42 -15.03 -1.48
N PHE A 242 17.64 -14.26 -0.73
CA PHE A 242 17.48 -12.84 -1.00
C PHE A 242 18.79 -12.09 -0.75
N GLY A 243 19.46 -12.35 0.37
CA GLY A 243 20.56 -11.52 0.86
C GLY A 243 20.20 -10.03 0.75
N ASN A 244 21.00 -9.29 -0.02
CA ASN A 244 20.80 -7.86 -0.26
C ASN A 244 19.89 -7.54 -1.47
N LYS A 245 19.41 -8.56 -2.17
CA LYS A 245 18.55 -8.42 -3.35
C LYS A 245 17.10 -8.22 -2.92
N LYS A 246 16.33 -7.63 -3.83
CA LYS A 246 14.88 -7.45 -3.70
C LYS A 246 14.10 -8.38 -4.62
N LEU A 247 14.75 -9.02 -5.59
CA LEU A 247 14.11 -9.86 -6.60
C LEU A 247 14.85 -11.18 -6.72
N ILE A 248 14.09 -12.26 -6.72
CA ILE A 248 14.54 -13.62 -7.05
C ILE A 248 13.73 -14.09 -8.25
N ILE A 249 14.38 -14.76 -9.20
CA ILE A 249 13.73 -15.47 -10.31
C ILE A 249 13.90 -16.96 -10.07
N VAL A 250 12.82 -17.70 -10.26
CA VAL A 250 12.74 -19.16 -10.10
C VAL A 250 12.39 -19.74 -11.46
N GLU A 251 13.17 -20.72 -11.94
CA GLU A 251 12.99 -21.36 -13.25
C GLU A 251 12.49 -22.80 -13.12
#